data_AF-A0A026WXF7-F1
#
_entry.id   AF-A0A026WXF7-F1
#
_cell.length_a   1.000
_cell.length_b   1.000
_cell.length_c   1.000
_cell.angle_alpha   90.00
_cell.angle_beta   90.00
_cell.angle_gamma   90.00
#
_symmetry.space_group_name_H-M   'P 1'
#
loop_
_entity.id
_entity.type
_entity.pdbx_description
1 polymer ?
#
loop_
_entity_poly.entity_id
_entity_poly.type
_entity_poly.pdbx_seq_one_letter_code
_entity_poly.pdbx_strand_id
1 'polypeptide(L)'
;MASSNIDRVELRQRILYYHEQSKSPVETTRRIWGEYGRNVLPFSVCKMWFNKFESRKYNLKSSDATRSELKALLNENSSLSPKQLAWKLGISPRTVWQHLKVLKENRQIERQVTTRNKVEALYKENPSQTHQEIADRILEFVDKQYRNI
;
A
#
# COMPACT_ATOMS: atom_id res chain seq x y z
N MET A 1 13.00 1.89 23.68
CA MET A 1 13.21 0.92 22.58
C MET A 1 13.49 1.71 21.32
N ALA A 2 14.65 1.51 20.71
CA ALA A 2 15.17 2.35 19.63
C ALA A 2 14.23 2.33 18.42
N SER A 3 13.52 3.43 18.21
CA SER A 3 12.77 3.69 16.99
C SER A 3 13.79 4.04 15.92
N SER A 4 14.41 3.04 15.29
CA SER A 4 15.26 3.26 14.12
C SER A 4 14.36 3.71 12.97
N ASN A 5 14.22 5.02 12.84
CA ASN A 5 13.50 5.70 11.77
C ASN A 5 14.39 5.70 10.51
N ILE A 6 14.61 4.50 9.93
CA ILE A 6 15.38 4.36 8.69
C ILE A 6 14.69 5.14 7.57
N ASP A 7 15.45 5.98 6.88
CA ASP A 7 14.92 6.73 5.74
C ASP A 7 14.51 5.75 4.62
N ARG A 8 13.53 6.13 3.81
CA ARG A 8 13.02 5.25 2.75
C ARG A 8 14.04 4.96 1.67
N VAL A 9 14.87 5.94 1.32
CA VAL A 9 15.96 5.74 0.36
C VAL A 9 17.00 4.82 0.96
N GLU A 10 17.33 4.99 2.24
CA GLU A 10 18.25 4.12 2.97
C GLU A 10 17.73 2.68 3.03
N LEU A 11 16.43 2.48 3.31
CA LEU A 11 15.82 1.16 3.30
C LEU A 11 15.93 0.51 1.92
N ARG A 12 15.66 1.27 0.85
CA ARG A 12 15.78 0.79 -0.54
C ARG A 12 17.23 0.41 -0.87
N GLN A 13 18.21 1.21 -0.43
CA GLN A 13 19.64 0.91 -0.57
C GLN A 13 20.03 -0.36 0.19
N ARG A 14 19.48 -0.58 1.39
CA ARG A 14 19.75 -1.80 2.15
C ARG A 14 19.17 -3.05 1.48
N ILE A 15 17.98 -2.95 0.88
CA ILE A 15 17.41 -4.05 0.10
C ILE A 15 18.32 -4.36 -1.11
N LEU A 16 18.81 -3.31 -1.80
CA LEU A 16 19.74 -3.48 -2.93
C LEU A 16 21.04 -4.16 -2.51
N TYR A 17 21.66 -3.70 -1.42
CA TYR A 17 22.87 -4.31 -0.87
C TYR A 17 22.71 -5.81 -0.62
N TYR A 18 21.55 -6.24 -0.10
CA TYR A 18 21.28 -7.65 0.13
C TYR A 18 20.91 -8.43 -1.13
N HIS A 19 20.28 -7.79 -2.11
CA HIS A 19 20.04 -8.37 -3.43
C HIS A 19 21.36 -8.65 -4.16
N GLU A 20 22.32 -7.72 -4.13
CA GLU A 20 23.66 -7.87 -4.73
C GLU A 20 24.49 -9.00 -4.08
N GLN A 21 24.17 -9.38 -2.83
CA GLN A 21 24.75 -10.54 -2.14
C GLN A 21 24.03 -11.85 -2.45
N SER A 22 23.18 -11.89 -3.47
CA SER A 22 22.39 -13.08 -3.86
C SER A 22 21.51 -13.64 -2.74
N LYS A 23 21.10 -12.80 -1.78
CA LYS A 23 20.16 -13.23 -0.71
C LYS A 23 18.75 -13.27 -1.24
N SER A 24 17.89 -14.12 -0.70
CA SER A 24 16.47 -14.13 -1.09
C SER A 24 15.70 -12.93 -0.52
N PRO A 25 14.53 -12.57 -1.08
CA PRO A 25 13.66 -11.55 -0.48
C PRO A 25 13.24 -11.90 0.96
N VAL A 26 13.05 -13.19 1.25
CA VAL A 26 12.66 -13.68 2.58
C VAL A 26 13.77 -13.42 3.59
N GLU A 27 15.00 -13.80 3.25
CA GLU A 27 16.17 -13.61 4.10
C GLU A 27 16.47 -12.12 4.30
N THR A 28 16.41 -11.34 3.23
CA THR A 28 16.57 -9.88 3.27
C THR A 28 15.57 -9.22 4.21
N THR A 29 14.29 -9.60 4.13
CA THR A 29 13.24 -9.08 5.01
C THR A 29 13.52 -9.41 6.48
N ARG A 30 13.92 -10.67 6.77
CA ARG A 30 14.26 -11.11 8.14
C ARG A 30 15.44 -10.33 8.72
N ARG A 31 16.49 -10.09 7.92
CA ARG A 31 17.66 -9.32 8.35
C ARG A 31 17.32 -7.87 8.66
N ILE A 32 16.58 -7.23 7.76
CA ILE A 32 16.13 -5.85 7.97
C ILE A 32 15.25 -5.75 9.23
N TRP A 33 14.39 -6.73 9.50
CA TRP A 33 13.63 -6.75 10.76
C TRP A 33 14.50 -6.94 12.00
N GLY A 34 15.59 -7.70 11.91
CA GLY A 34 16.56 -7.87 12.98
C GLY A 34 17.36 -6.60 13.26
N GLU A 35 17.70 -5.84 12.22
CA GLU A 35 18.49 -4.60 12.33
C GLU A 35 17.66 -3.37 12.75
N TYR A 36 16.46 -3.23 12.17
CA TYR A 36 15.66 -1.99 12.27
C TYR A 36 14.32 -2.18 12.98
N GLY A 37 14.02 -3.39 13.42
CA GLY A 37 12.77 -3.74 14.10
C GLY A 37 11.71 -4.34 13.18
N ARG A 38 10.77 -5.05 13.82
CA ARG A 38 9.66 -5.70 13.12
C ARG A 38 8.77 -4.67 12.44
N ASN A 39 8.24 -5.04 11.26
CA ASN A 39 7.29 -4.26 10.46
C ASN A 39 7.84 -3.05 9.69
N VAL A 40 9.15 -2.75 9.75
CA VAL A 40 9.76 -1.67 8.96
C VAL A 40 9.70 -1.95 7.45
N LEU A 41 9.76 -3.22 7.06
CA LEU A 41 9.72 -3.64 5.67
C LEU A 41 8.66 -4.74 5.46
N PRO A 42 7.53 -4.42 4.80
CA PRO A 42 6.60 -5.42 4.32
C PRO A 42 7.27 -6.37 3.31
N PHE A 43 6.98 -7.67 3.41
CA PHE A 43 7.58 -8.68 2.52
C PHE A 43 7.24 -8.43 1.04
N SER A 44 5.99 -8.04 0.74
CA SER A 44 5.53 -7.69 -0.61
C SER A 44 6.37 -6.58 -1.25
N VAL A 45 6.75 -5.58 -0.45
CA VAL A 45 7.63 -4.47 -0.86
C VAL A 45 9.05 -4.98 -1.14
N CYS A 46 9.60 -5.84 -0.28
CA CYS A 46 10.92 -6.44 -0.52
C CYS A 46 10.92 -7.26 -1.82
N LYS A 47 9.93 -8.13 -2.00
CA LYS A 47 9.80 -8.97 -3.20
C LYS A 47 9.67 -8.13 -4.48
N MET A 48 8.88 -7.04 -4.43
CA MET A 48 8.76 -6.11 -5.54
C MET A 48 10.11 -5.47 -5.90
N TRP A 49 10.87 -5.02 -4.90
CA TRP A 49 12.19 -4.41 -5.13
C TRP A 49 13.17 -5.38 -5.78
N PHE A 50 13.20 -6.62 -5.31
CA PHE A 50 14.00 -7.69 -5.91
C PHE A 50 13.69 -7.84 -7.41
N ASN A 51 12.42 -7.99 -7.77
CA ASN A 51 12.01 -8.07 -9.18
C ASN A 51 12.39 -6.80 -9.97
N LYS A 52 12.35 -5.62 -9.33
CA LYS A 52 12.72 -4.36 -9.96
C LYS A 52 14.23 -4.25 -10.17
N PHE A 53 15.06 -4.76 -9.27
CA PHE A 53 16.51 -4.76 -9.40
C PHE A 53 17.01 -5.66 -10.53
N GLU A 54 16.34 -6.78 -10.80
CA GLU A 54 16.62 -7.62 -11.97
C GLU A 54 16.53 -6.85 -13.30
N SER A 55 15.66 -5.85 -13.38
CA SER A 55 15.53 -5.02 -14.59
C SER A 55 16.72 -4.08 -14.83
N ARG A 56 17.60 -3.90 -13.84
CA ARG A 56 18.71 -2.91 -13.79
C ARG A 56 18.32 -1.45 -14.11
N LYS A 57 17.02 -1.16 -14.19
CA LYS A 57 16.46 0.16 -14.50
C LYS A 57 15.59 0.60 -13.34
N TYR A 58 16.22 1.19 -12.33
CA TYR A 58 15.53 1.66 -11.14
C TYR A 58 16.10 2.98 -10.65
N ASN A 59 15.24 3.79 -10.02
CA ASN A 59 15.65 4.99 -9.30
C ASN A 59 15.07 4.94 -7.89
N LEU A 60 15.95 4.77 -6.91
CA LEU A 60 15.60 4.60 -5.50
C LEU A 60 14.93 5.83 -4.88
N LYS A 61 15.03 7.00 -5.49
CA LYS A 61 14.42 8.26 -4.99
C LYS A 61 13.17 8.68 -5.78
N SER A 62 12.86 7.98 -6.87
CA SER A 62 11.78 8.38 -7.77
C SER A 62 10.38 8.27 -7.14
N SER A 63 9.46 9.11 -7.59
CA SER A 63 8.04 8.96 -7.27
C SER A 63 7.46 7.62 -7.78
N ASP A 64 8.07 7.05 -8.82
CA ASP A 64 7.72 5.74 -9.36
C ASP A 64 8.06 4.59 -8.40
N ALA A 65 9.16 4.70 -7.68
CA ALA A 65 9.50 3.79 -6.60
C ALA A 65 8.39 3.75 -5.55
N THR A 66 7.97 4.90 -5.04
CA THR A 66 6.88 4.98 -4.05
C THR A 66 5.56 4.44 -4.58
N ARG A 67 5.20 4.73 -5.84
CA ARG A 67 4.01 4.15 -6.48
C ARG A 67 4.08 2.63 -6.61
N SER A 68 5.26 2.08 -6.95
CA SER A 68 5.46 0.63 -7.07
C SER A 68 5.29 -0.07 -5.72
N GLU A 69 5.76 0.55 -4.64
CA GLU A 69 5.59 0.05 -3.26
C GLU A 69 4.13 0.08 -2.82
N LEU A 70 3.40 1.17 -3.11
CA LEU A 70 1.96 1.26 -2.84
C LEU A 70 1.18 0.17 -3.58
N LYS A 71 1.50 -0.08 -4.85
CA LYS A 71 0.89 -1.19 -5.60
C LYS A 71 1.20 -2.55 -4.99
N ALA A 72 2.44 -2.79 -4.58
CA ALA A 72 2.82 -4.07 -3.97
C ALA A 72 1.99 -4.34 -2.70
N LEU A 73 1.79 -3.30 -1.88
CA LEU A 73 0.93 -3.39 -0.70
C LEU A 73 -0.54 -3.63 -1.04
N LEU A 74 -1.08 -2.91 -2.04
CA LEU A 74 -2.47 -3.08 -2.47
C LEU A 74 -2.73 -4.43 -3.15
N ASN A 75 -1.74 -4.99 -3.84
CA ASN A 75 -1.82 -6.32 -4.42
C ASN A 75 -1.79 -7.41 -3.35
N GLU A 76 -1.09 -7.18 -2.24
CA GLU A 76 -1.10 -8.06 -1.07
C GLU A 76 -2.42 -7.95 -0.30
N ASN A 77 -2.90 -6.73 -0.07
CA ASN A 77 -4.18 -6.47 0.58
C ASN A 77 -4.83 -5.19 0.02
N SER A 78 -5.86 -5.38 -0.80
CA SER A 78 -6.60 -4.31 -1.47
C SER A 78 -7.45 -3.45 -0.53
N SER A 79 -7.71 -3.93 0.70
CA SER A 79 -8.51 -3.24 1.71
C SER A 79 -7.70 -2.25 2.57
N LEU A 80 -6.40 -2.10 2.30
CA LEU A 80 -5.56 -1.17 3.05
C LEU A 80 -6.01 0.28 2.84
N SER A 81 -6.35 0.94 3.94
CA SER A 81 -6.67 2.36 3.96
C SER A 81 -5.43 3.22 3.67
N PRO A 82 -5.60 4.46 3.16
CA PRO A 82 -4.48 5.39 2.97
C PRO A 82 -3.65 5.64 4.23
N LYS A 83 -4.28 5.57 5.43
CA LYS A 83 -3.59 5.70 6.72
C LYS A 83 -2.69 4.50 7.02
N GLN A 84 -3.17 3.28 6.76
CA GLN A 84 -2.35 2.06 6.91
C GLN A 84 -1.21 2.02 5.89
N LEU A 85 -1.45 2.45 4.65
CA LEU A 85 -0.40 2.58 3.62
C LEU A 85 0.67 3.59 4.03
N ALA A 86 0.24 4.75 4.55
CA ALA A 86 1.13 5.79 5.07
C ALA A 86 2.02 5.25 6.20
N TRP A 87 1.42 4.54 7.16
CA TRP A 87 2.15 3.92 8.26
C TRP A 87 3.13 2.85 7.79
N LYS A 88 2.70 1.91 6.93
CA LYS A 88 3.56 0.83 6.40
C LYS A 88 4.74 1.35 5.57
N LEU A 89 4.58 2.50 4.92
CA LEU A 89 5.62 3.10 4.09
C LEU A 89 6.34 4.28 4.76
N GLY A 90 6.01 4.65 6.00
CA GLY A 90 6.64 5.78 6.69
C GLY A 90 6.52 7.11 5.94
N ILE A 91 5.44 7.33 5.19
CA ILE A 91 5.21 8.57 4.40
C ILE A 91 3.95 9.27 4.85
N SER A 92 3.81 10.56 4.52
CA SER A 92 2.62 11.31 4.90
C SER A 92 1.35 10.76 4.21
N PRO A 93 0.18 10.77 4.87
CA PRO A 93 -1.09 10.42 4.24
C PRO A 93 -1.41 11.27 3.00
N ARG A 94 -0.96 12.53 2.99
CA ARG A 94 -1.09 13.42 1.83
C ARG A 94 -0.31 12.90 0.62
N THR A 95 0.93 12.46 0.84
CA THR A 95 1.79 11.85 -0.20
C THR A 95 1.16 10.57 -0.74
N VAL A 96 0.61 9.72 0.12
CA VAL A 96 -0.14 8.52 -0.29
C VAL A 96 -1.31 8.92 -1.20
N TRP A 97 -2.11 9.89 -0.79
CA TRP A 97 -3.27 10.35 -1.57
C TRP A 97 -2.87 10.83 -2.97
N GLN A 98 -1.81 11.63 -3.07
CA GLN A 98 -1.29 12.13 -4.35
C GLN A 98 -0.87 10.97 -5.26
N HIS A 99 -0.15 9.98 -4.73
CA HIS A 99 0.26 8.81 -5.52
C HIS A 99 -0.92 7.91 -5.91
N LEU A 100 -1.87 7.67 -5.01
CA LEU A 100 -3.07 6.89 -5.32
C LEU A 100 -3.92 7.56 -6.40
N LYS A 101 -4.03 8.89 -6.39
CA LYS A 101 -4.73 9.64 -7.44
C LYS A 101 -4.10 9.37 -8.81
N VAL A 102 -2.78 9.54 -8.93
CA VAL A 102 -2.04 9.27 -10.19
C VAL A 102 -2.19 7.82 -10.64
N LEU A 103 -2.13 6.87 -9.70
CA LEU A 103 -2.32 5.45 -10.01
C LEU A 103 -3.72 5.15 -10.56
N LYS A 104 -4.76 5.80 -10.03
CA LYS A 104 -6.15 5.67 -10.51
C LYS A 104 -6.34 6.30 -11.88
N GLU A 105 -5.81 7.50 -12.10
CA GLU A 105 -5.86 8.20 -13.39
C GLU A 105 -5.19 7.38 -14.49
N ASN A 106 -4.06 6.76 -14.18
CA ASN A 106 -3.34 5.88 -15.10
C ASN A 106 -3.92 4.46 -15.20
N ARG A 107 -5.05 4.16 -14.55
CA ARG A 107 -5.68 2.82 -14.50
C ARG A 107 -4.76 1.70 -14.03
N GLN A 108 -3.82 2.00 -13.15
CA GLN A 108 -2.83 1.06 -12.64
C GLN A 108 -3.24 0.38 -11.32
N ILE A 109 -4.34 0.85 -10.73
CA ILE A 109 -5.04 0.22 -9.60
C ILE A 109 -6.54 0.34 -9.87
N GLU A 110 -7.33 -0.62 -9.37
CA GLU A 110 -8.78 -0.53 -9.44
C GLU A 110 -9.28 0.72 -8.68
N ARG A 111 -10.38 1.30 -9.17
CA ARG A 111 -11.05 2.38 -8.43
C ARG A 111 -11.60 1.77 -7.15
N GLN A 112 -10.97 2.09 -6.02
CA GLN A 112 -11.56 1.81 -4.70
C GLN A 112 -13.02 2.25 -4.70
N VAL A 113 -13.92 1.33 -4.36
CA VAL A 113 -15.34 1.63 -4.17
C VAL A 113 -15.41 2.58 -2.99
N THR A 114 -15.67 3.85 -3.25
CA THR A 114 -15.94 4.82 -2.20
C THR A 114 -17.36 4.62 -1.70
N THR A 115 -17.65 5.13 -0.50
CA THR A 115 -19.03 5.24 -0.02
C THR A 115 -19.91 5.90 -1.05
N ARG A 116 -19.44 6.97 -1.71
CA ARG A 116 -20.16 7.65 -2.80
C ARG A 116 -20.43 6.75 -3.99
N ASN A 117 -19.43 6.00 -4.48
CA ASN A 117 -19.62 5.06 -5.57
C ASN A 117 -20.61 3.94 -5.19
N LYS A 118 -20.60 3.50 -3.92
CA LYS A 118 -21.52 2.49 -3.40
C LYS A 118 -22.95 3.03 -3.29
N VAL A 119 -23.12 4.27 -2.80
CA VAL A 119 -24.40 4.99 -2.79
C VAL A 119 -24.97 5.07 -4.21
N GLU A 120 -24.17 5.58 -5.16
CA GLU A 120 -24.59 5.73 -6.57
C GLU A 120 -24.93 4.37 -7.21
N ALA A 121 -24.22 3.30 -6.84
CA ALA A 121 -24.54 1.94 -7.30
C ALA A 121 -25.84 1.41 -6.68
N LEU A 122 -26.07 1.62 -5.38
CA LEU A 122 -27.29 1.20 -4.69
C LEU A 122 -28.54 1.90 -5.25
N TYR A 123 -28.45 3.21 -5.51
CA TYR A 123 -29.53 3.95 -6.17
C TYR A 123 -29.84 3.43 -7.58
N LYS A 124 -28.83 2.99 -8.34
CA LYS A 124 -29.03 2.42 -9.67
C LYS A 124 -29.60 1.00 -9.63
N GLU A 125 -29.24 0.22 -8.62
CA GLU A 125 -29.68 -1.16 -8.42
C GLU A 125 -31.16 -1.21 -8.01
N ASN A 126 -31.59 -0.30 -7.13
CA ASN A 126 -32.99 -0.16 -6.76
C ASN A 126 -33.33 1.33 -6.51
N PRO A 127 -33.94 2.03 -7.50
CA PRO A 127 -34.31 3.43 -7.37
C PRO A 127 -35.38 3.71 -6.31
N SER A 128 -36.15 2.69 -5.91
CA SER A 128 -37.22 2.80 -4.93
C SER A 128 -36.75 2.53 -3.49
N GLN A 129 -35.45 2.24 -3.30
CA GLN A 129 -34.88 1.98 -1.99
C GLN A 129 -34.88 3.26 -1.14
N THR A 130 -35.19 3.13 0.13
CA THR A 130 -35.23 4.26 1.06
C THR A 130 -33.82 4.72 1.44
N HIS A 131 -33.69 5.99 1.84
CA HIS A 131 -32.43 6.53 2.36
C HIS A 131 -31.91 5.74 3.57
N GLN A 132 -32.80 5.16 4.37
CA GLN A 132 -32.43 4.40 5.55
C GLN A 132 -31.82 3.04 5.19
N GLU A 133 -32.42 2.32 4.24
CA GLU A 133 -31.86 1.05 3.75
C GLU A 133 -30.52 1.25 3.02
N ILE A 134 -30.35 2.38 2.32
CA ILE A 134 -29.07 2.76 1.72
C ILE A 134 -28.03 3.03 2.82
N ALA A 135 -28.41 3.76 3.88
CA ALA A 135 -27.53 4.04 5.00
C ALA A 135 -27.07 2.77 5.74
N ASP A 136 -27.98 1.82 5.99
CA ASP A 136 -27.66 0.56 6.66
C ASP A 136 -26.66 -0.29 5.85
N ARG A 137 -26.88 -0.40 4.54
CA ARG A 137 -25.95 -1.11 3.62
C ARG A 137 -24.58 -0.44 3.54
N ILE A 138 -24.55 0.90 3.62
CA ILE A 138 -23.30 1.65 3.67
C ILE A 138 -22.59 1.42 5.00
N LEU A 139 -23.32 1.44 6.11
CA LEU A 139 -22.76 1.15 7.43
C LEU A 139 -22.15 -0.25 7.46
N GLU A 140 -22.79 -1.26 6.90
CA GLU A 140 -22.20 -2.59 6.75
C GLU A 140 -20.93 -2.60 5.87
N PHE A 141 -20.95 -1.86 4.76
CA PHE A 141 -19.80 -1.74 3.87
C PHE A 141 -18.62 -1.07 4.57
N VAL A 142 -18.88 0.02 5.29
CA VAL A 142 -17.89 0.76 6.08
C VAL A 142 -17.39 -0.12 7.23
N ASP A 143 -18.27 -0.76 7.98
CA ASP A 143 -17.89 -1.61 9.11
C ASP A 143 -17.01 -2.79 8.65
N LYS A 144 -17.30 -3.43 7.51
CA LYS A 144 -16.40 -4.43 6.91
C LYS A 144 -15.01 -3.90 6.55
N GLN A 145 -14.87 -2.60 6.28
CA GLN A 145 -13.56 -1.98 6.03
C GLN A 145 -12.79 -1.67 7.33
N TYR A 146 -13.48 -1.55 8.48
CA TYR A 146 -12.90 -1.12 9.76
C TYR A 146 -12.90 -2.17 10.87
N ARG A 147 -13.61 -3.30 10.73
CA ARG A 147 -13.72 -4.37 11.74
C ARG A 147 -12.54 -5.36 11.79
N ASN A 148 -11.45 -5.10 11.06
CA ASN A 148 -10.18 -5.84 11.15
C ASN A 148 -9.10 -5.02 11.88
N ILE A 149 -9.45 -4.53 13.08
CA ILE A 149 -8.52 -3.94 14.05
C ILE A 149 -8.45 -4.87 15.25
#